data_AF-A0A2R6BB20-F1
#
_entry.id   AF-A0A2R6BB20-F1
#
_cell.length_a   1.000
_cell.length_b   1.000
_cell.length_c   1.000
_cell.angle_alpha   90.00
_cell.angle_beta   90.00
_cell.angle_gamma   90.00
#
_symmetry.space_group_name_H-M   'P 1'
#
loop_
_entity.id
_entity.type
_entity.pdbx_description
1 polymer ?
#
loop_
_entity_poly.entity_id
_entity_poly.type
_entity_poly.pdbx_seq_one_letter_code
_entity_poly.pdbx_strand_id
1 'polypeptide(L)'
;MIAKQRLKYMSKSVGAHSRLGRTTVLVVLVTALAVSISAYAFIAGVSVSAEQSATLVAYKVSGHADLASPGTEGFWNSIPWVTIPLSANVPNGGHTPAVNVKVAWNGTDVFVLLTWNATKPSNRMSSVFSLGGGPFGFPPLWYNATSNSYVVAPPRAVEENIVKQYYVNSTYYSQDRVAMMWYLGGQTGTPDDCMVVGEPNGGALQAGGAANIWDFMTGATWNTTTPFLPAIGMQPVPLSKYYDWWNRNVSFTGVDYTAPPTGFALNLYTNATNLYEVGLGTGLFYTDVDTNHTDPYVVQAGATMGQSSWTVELIRQIGEPQGGAPYLVNIQSGNTYDVAFAVWQGYTGENAFIKSISTFQTLYISNEAPPSLIVPGEGLVGPLTAYEFVAILGLIIALIVLVALYFVMRRA
;
A
#
# COMPACT_ATOMS: atom_id res chain seq x y z
N MET A 1 91.98 17.73 -26.88
CA MET A 1 90.88 18.69 -26.70
C MET A 1 89.56 18.15 -27.30
N ILE A 2 89.12 16.92 -26.97
CA ILE A 2 87.83 16.33 -27.48
C ILE A 2 87.15 15.43 -26.41
N ALA A 3 87.31 15.71 -25.11
CA ALA A 3 86.74 14.86 -24.05
C ALA A 3 85.76 15.56 -23.10
N LYS A 4 85.63 16.88 -23.13
CA LYS A 4 84.80 17.64 -22.16
C LYS A 4 83.41 18.08 -22.67
N GLN A 5 83.07 17.88 -23.94
CA GLN A 5 81.78 18.35 -24.49
C GLN A 5 80.68 17.27 -24.61
N ARG A 6 80.99 15.97 -24.49
CA ARG A 6 79.96 14.91 -24.59
C ARG A 6 79.22 14.60 -23.27
N LEU A 7 79.74 14.99 -22.11
CA LEU A 7 79.11 14.69 -20.81
C LEU A 7 78.00 15.66 -20.39
N LYS A 8 77.87 16.83 -21.04
CA LYS A 8 76.86 17.83 -20.66
C LYS A 8 75.50 17.63 -21.34
N TYR A 9 75.41 16.79 -22.38
CA TYR A 9 74.16 16.53 -23.11
C TYR A 9 73.44 15.24 -22.70
N MET A 10 74.08 14.30 -22.02
CA MET A 10 73.43 13.03 -21.61
C MET A 10 72.74 13.08 -20.23
N SER A 11 72.96 14.13 -19.42
CA SER A 11 72.35 14.24 -18.09
C SER A 11 70.94 14.86 -18.08
N LYS A 12 70.54 15.59 -19.13
CA LYS A 12 69.22 16.28 -19.16
C LYS A 12 68.07 15.44 -19.73
N SER A 13 68.35 14.34 -20.45
CA SER A 13 67.31 13.57 -21.14
C SER A 13 66.67 12.45 -20.30
N VAL A 14 67.25 12.07 -19.16
CA VAL A 14 66.75 10.92 -18.36
C VAL A 14 65.80 11.37 -17.23
N GLY A 15 65.78 12.66 -16.88
CA GLY A 15 64.95 13.19 -15.79
C GLY A 15 63.54 13.65 -16.16
N ALA A 16 63.24 13.84 -17.45
CA ALA A 16 61.96 14.38 -17.90
C ALA A 16 60.90 13.29 -18.20
N HIS A 17 61.32 12.10 -18.67
CA HIS A 17 60.39 11.01 -18.97
C HIS A 17 59.91 10.23 -17.74
N SER A 18 60.63 10.29 -16.60
CA SER A 18 60.22 9.57 -15.37
C SER A 18 59.21 10.33 -14.50
N ARG A 19 59.14 11.66 -14.62
CA ARG A 19 58.17 12.49 -13.88
C ARG A 19 56.79 12.46 -14.52
N LEU A 20 56.69 12.54 -15.85
CA LEU A 20 55.40 12.51 -16.55
C LEU A 20 54.66 11.18 -16.32
N GLY A 21 55.37 10.06 -16.41
CA GLY A 21 54.79 8.73 -16.13
C GLY A 21 54.33 8.56 -14.68
N ARG A 22 55.10 9.05 -13.71
CA ARG A 22 54.71 9.01 -12.28
C ARG A 22 53.50 9.89 -11.99
N THR A 23 53.43 11.09 -12.54
CA THR A 23 52.30 12.01 -12.32
C THR A 23 51.03 11.47 -12.98
N THR A 24 51.09 10.95 -14.20
CA THR A 24 49.92 10.35 -14.87
C THR A 24 49.41 9.12 -14.13
N VAL A 25 50.30 8.24 -13.65
CA VAL A 25 49.92 7.05 -12.86
C VAL A 25 49.27 7.45 -11.53
N LEU A 26 49.82 8.46 -10.84
CA LEU A 26 49.25 8.93 -9.57
C LEU A 26 47.85 9.53 -9.76
N VAL A 27 47.64 10.26 -10.86
CA VAL A 27 46.34 10.85 -11.17
C VAL A 27 45.31 9.77 -11.51
N VAL A 28 45.68 8.77 -12.33
CA VAL A 28 44.78 7.63 -12.64
C VAL A 28 44.39 6.86 -11.38
N LEU A 29 45.33 6.63 -10.47
CA LEU A 29 45.07 5.96 -9.19
C LEU A 29 44.12 6.76 -8.30
N VAL A 30 44.29 8.09 -8.22
CA VAL A 30 43.40 8.96 -7.43
C VAL A 30 42.00 9.00 -8.04
N THR A 31 41.87 9.07 -9.36
CA THR A 31 40.56 9.03 -10.03
C THR A 31 39.88 7.68 -9.84
N ALA A 32 40.61 6.57 -10.00
CA ALA A 32 40.06 5.24 -9.78
C ALA A 32 39.60 5.06 -8.33
N LEU A 33 40.38 5.54 -7.36
CA LEU A 33 40.01 5.50 -5.94
C LEU A 33 38.76 6.35 -5.66
N ALA A 34 38.69 7.57 -6.19
CA ALA A 34 37.52 8.44 -6.03
C ALA A 34 36.25 7.82 -6.61
N VAL A 35 36.32 7.27 -7.83
CA VAL A 35 35.20 6.57 -8.47
C VAL A 35 34.80 5.32 -7.69
N SER A 36 35.77 4.58 -7.14
CA SER A 36 35.50 3.37 -6.35
C SER A 36 34.84 3.71 -5.02
N ILE A 37 35.25 4.80 -4.36
CA ILE A 37 34.61 5.30 -3.13
C ILE A 37 33.20 5.81 -3.43
N SER A 38 32.99 6.53 -4.54
CA SER A 38 31.65 6.97 -4.96
C SER A 38 30.73 5.80 -5.32
N ALA A 39 31.24 4.79 -6.03
CA ALA A 39 30.48 3.59 -6.35
C ALA A 39 30.17 2.75 -5.09
N TYR A 40 31.13 2.63 -4.16
CA TYR A 40 30.90 1.97 -2.88
C TYR A 40 29.89 2.73 -2.02
N ALA A 41 29.98 4.06 -1.92
CA ALA A 41 29.00 4.87 -1.19
C ALA A 41 27.61 4.76 -1.82
N PHE A 42 27.52 4.67 -3.14
CA PHE A 42 26.25 4.42 -3.86
C PHE A 42 25.71 3.02 -3.55
N ILE A 43 26.54 1.97 -3.64
CA ILE A 43 26.13 0.58 -3.35
C ILE A 43 25.81 0.37 -1.87
N ALA A 44 26.57 0.96 -0.95
CA ALA A 44 26.31 0.90 0.48
C ALA A 44 25.08 1.74 0.89
N GLY A 45 24.74 2.76 0.11
CA GLY A 45 23.45 3.47 0.20
C GLY A 45 22.27 2.66 -0.35
N VAL A 46 22.53 1.66 -1.21
CA VAL A 46 21.58 0.61 -1.57
C VAL A 46 21.69 -0.50 -0.53
N SER A 47 21.18 -0.25 0.67
CA SER A 47 20.96 -1.34 1.62
C SER A 47 19.94 -2.31 1.03
N VAL A 48 20.28 -3.60 0.98
CA VAL A 48 19.27 -4.66 0.99
C VAL A 48 18.70 -4.63 2.41
N SER A 49 17.74 -3.74 2.62
CA SER A 49 17.11 -3.53 3.90
C SER A 49 16.28 -4.77 4.23
N ALA A 50 16.47 -5.36 5.42
CA ALA A 50 15.34 -5.99 6.10
C ALA A 50 14.22 -4.96 6.12
N GLU A 51 12.99 -5.33 5.76
CA GLU A 51 11.85 -4.39 5.75
C GLU A 51 11.74 -3.73 7.12
N GLN A 52 12.15 -2.47 7.21
CA GLN A 52 11.94 -1.66 8.39
C GLN A 52 10.47 -1.25 8.37
N SER A 53 9.70 -1.61 9.40
CA SER A 53 8.31 -1.17 9.54
C SER A 53 8.24 0.35 9.32
N ALA A 54 7.45 0.77 8.35
CA ALA A 54 7.18 2.16 8.08
C ALA A 54 6.40 2.78 9.25
N THR A 55 6.74 4.01 9.61
CA THR A 55 5.98 4.77 10.61
C THR A 55 5.04 5.74 9.90
N LEU A 56 3.75 5.52 10.07
CA LEU A 56 2.68 6.43 9.65
C LEU A 56 2.43 7.46 10.76
N VAL A 57 2.18 8.70 10.36
CA VAL A 57 1.78 9.77 11.29
C VAL A 57 0.47 10.37 10.81
N ALA A 58 -0.56 10.32 11.65
CA ALA A 58 -1.78 11.07 11.45
C ALA A 58 -1.59 12.50 11.97
N TYR A 59 -1.32 13.44 11.08
CA TYR A 59 -1.12 14.83 11.46
C TYR A 59 -2.45 15.53 11.76
N LYS A 60 -2.41 16.48 12.71
CA LYS A 60 -3.56 17.33 13.01
C LYS A 60 -3.72 18.40 11.94
N VAL A 61 -4.87 18.45 11.27
CA VAL A 61 -5.17 19.39 10.18
C VAL A 61 -6.38 20.26 10.53
N SER A 62 -6.55 21.35 9.78
CA SER A 62 -7.79 22.12 9.76
C SER A 62 -8.57 21.77 8.50
N GLY A 63 -9.84 21.40 8.65
CA GLY A 63 -10.71 21.00 7.54
C GLY A 63 -11.45 19.68 7.79
N HIS A 64 -12.13 19.20 6.75
CA HIS A 64 -12.88 17.95 6.72
C HIS A 64 -12.56 17.19 5.43
N ALA A 65 -12.74 15.88 5.44
CA ALA A 65 -12.69 15.05 4.24
C ALA A 65 -13.85 15.36 3.27
N ASP A 66 -13.61 15.18 1.99
CA ASP A 66 -14.49 15.28 0.84
C ASP A 66 -14.55 13.89 0.20
N LEU A 67 -15.41 13.04 0.76
CA LEU A 67 -15.63 11.70 0.25
C LEU A 67 -16.23 11.68 -1.17
N ALA A 68 -16.73 12.81 -1.68
CA ALA A 68 -17.16 12.91 -3.07
C ALA A 68 -15.97 13.14 -4.02
N SER A 69 -14.88 13.75 -3.53
CA SER A 69 -13.63 13.97 -4.26
C SER A 69 -12.38 13.63 -3.43
N PRO A 70 -12.17 12.34 -3.10
CA PRO A 70 -11.06 11.87 -2.25
C PRO A 70 -9.70 12.47 -2.57
N GLY A 71 -9.02 13.00 -1.55
CA GLY A 71 -7.65 13.48 -1.66
C GLY A 71 -7.46 14.86 -2.32
N THR A 72 -8.54 15.62 -2.54
CA THR A 72 -8.48 16.93 -3.22
C THR A 72 -8.22 18.12 -2.29
N GLU A 73 -8.33 17.90 -0.99
CA GLU A 73 -8.18 18.91 0.05
C GLU A 73 -6.75 19.40 0.17
N GLY A 74 -6.60 20.71 0.38
CA GLY A 74 -5.29 21.35 0.41
C GLY A 74 -4.34 20.80 1.49
N PHE A 75 -4.87 20.30 2.61
CA PHE A 75 -4.03 19.77 3.70
C PHE A 75 -3.29 18.49 3.27
N TRP A 76 -3.81 17.70 2.32
CA TRP A 76 -3.12 16.51 1.83
C TRP A 76 -1.78 16.85 1.17
N ASN A 77 -1.64 18.04 0.59
CA ASN A 77 -0.38 18.49 -0.04
C ASN A 77 0.76 18.70 0.96
N SER A 78 0.45 18.83 2.26
CA SER A 78 1.45 19.00 3.33
C SER A 78 1.80 17.69 4.04
N ILE A 79 1.05 16.62 3.79
CA ILE A 79 1.31 15.31 4.39
C ILE A 79 2.10 14.47 3.40
N PRO A 80 3.27 13.92 3.77
CA PRO A 80 4.04 13.04 2.89
C PRO A 80 3.31 11.71 2.69
N TRP A 81 3.41 11.15 1.48
CA TRP A 81 3.02 9.76 1.25
C TRP A 81 4.00 8.84 1.97
N VAL A 82 3.47 7.84 2.66
CA VAL A 82 4.25 6.70 3.14
C VAL A 82 3.93 5.51 2.24
N THR A 83 4.94 4.96 1.59
CA THR A 83 4.81 3.77 0.76
C THR A 83 4.93 2.54 1.63
N ILE A 84 3.83 1.78 1.73
CA ILE A 84 3.80 0.51 2.46
C ILE A 84 4.04 -0.62 1.46
N PRO A 85 5.11 -1.41 1.60
CA PRO A 85 5.35 -2.55 0.74
C PRO A 85 4.29 -3.63 0.97
N LEU A 86 3.90 -4.30 -0.11
CA LEU A 86 2.94 -5.40 -0.09
C LEU A 86 3.55 -6.64 -0.73
N SER A 87 3.20 -7.79 -0.19
CA SER A 87 3.61 -9.10 -0.67
C SER A 87 2.40 -10.01 -0.90
N ALA A 88 2.56 -11.05 -1.71
CA ALA A 88 1.52 -12.02 -1.93
C ALA A 88 1.24 -12.80 -0.64
N ASN A 89 -0.02 -12.89 -0.21
CA ASN A 89 -0.37 -13.74 0.94
C ASN A 89 -0.34 -15.25 0.60
N VAL A 90 -0.63 -15.58 -0.65
CA VAL A 90 -0.61 -16.93 -1.22
C VAL A 90 -0.15 -16.87 -2.69
N PRO A 91 0.24 -18.00 -3.31
CA PRO A 91 0.56 -18.02 -4.73
C PRO A 91 -0.54 -17.40 -5.60
N ASN A 92 -0.15 -16.63 -6.62
CA ASN A 92 -1.03 -15.83 -7.50
C ASN A 92 -1.68 -14.58 -6.87
N GLY A 93 -1.36 -14.22 -5.62
CA GLY A 93 -1.58 -12.88 -5.09
C GLY A 93 -0.39 -11.97 -5.36
N GLY A 94 -0.40 -10.77 -4.76
CA GLY A 94 0.73 -9.85 -4.79
C GLY A 94 0.81 -9.01 -6.07
N HIS A 95 -0.29 -8.83 -6.78
CA HIS A 95 -0.32 -8.03 -8.00
C HIS A 95 -0.14 -6.53 -7.74
N THR A 96 -0.38 -6.10 -6.50
CA THR A 96 -0.09 -4.75 -6.04
C THR A 96 1.17 -4.80 -5.16
N PRO A 97 2.32 -4.24 -5.61
CA PRO A 97 3.57 -4.33 -4.85
C PRO A 97 3.65 -3.35 -3.68
N ALA A 98 2.82 -2.29 -3.67
CA ALA A 98 2.79 -1.29 -2.61
C ALA A 98 1.47 -0.51 -2.61
N VAL A 99 1.09 -0.02 -1.43
CA VAL A 99 0.04 1.00 -1.26
C VAL A 99 0.66 2.25 -0.64
N ASN A 100 0.34 3.42 -1.18
CA ASN A 100 0.73 4.68 -0.56
C ASN A 100 -0.38 5.16 0.36
N VAL A 101 -0.01 5.59 1.56
CA VAL A 101 -0.93 5.97 2.62
C VAL A 101 -0.58 7.36 3.14
N LYS A 102 -1.61 8.19 3.36
CA LYS A 102 -1.57 9.38 4.20
C LYS A 102 -2.63 9.26 5.28
N VAL A 103 -2.34 9.81 6.45
CA VAL A 103 -3.29 9.87 7.55
C VAL A 103 -3.33 11.28 8.09
N ALA A 104 -4.53 11.76 8.41
CA ALA A 104 -4.77 13.06 9.02
C ALA A 104 -5.89 12.93 10.06
N TRP A 105 -6.03 13.93 10.92
CA TRP A 105 -7.21 14.08 11.77
C TRP A 105 -7.48 15.53 12.09
N ASN A 106 -8.72 15.91 12.37
CA ASN A 106 -9.11 17.31 12.55
C ASN A 106 -9.55 17.70 13.97
N GLY A 107 -9.45 16.79 14.94
CA GLY A 107 -10.03 16.95 16.28
C GLY A 107 -11.26 16.09 16.54
N THR A 108 -11.97 15.68 15.49
CA THR A 108 -13.21 14.91 15.56
C THR A 108 -13.10 13.60 14.79
N ASP A 109 -12.47 13.63 13.62
CA ASP A 109 -12.39 12.49 12.71
C ASP A 109 -10.95 12.20 12.34
N VAL A 110 -10.64 10.91 12.15
CA VAL A 110 -9.45 10.43 11.44
C VAL A 110 -9.80 10.22 9.97
N PHE A 111 -8.89 10.62 9.10
CA PHE A 111 -8.94 10.45 7.66
C PHE A 111 -7.76 9.58 7.22
N VAL A 112 -8.01 8.58 6.40
CA VAL A 112 -6.99 7.73 5.79
C VAL A 112 -7.15 7.80 4.28
N LEU A 113 -6.13 8.32 3.60
CA LEU A 113 -6.08 8.38 2.14
C LEU A 113 -5.13 7.29 1.63
N LEU A 114 -5.64 6.38 0.81
CA LEU A 114 -4.90 5.28 0.22
C LEU A 114 -4.88 5.40 -1.30
N THR A 115 -3.73 5.13 -1.92
CA THR A 115 -3.63 5.02 -3.37
C THR A 115 -2.72 3.88 -3.80
N TRP A 116 -3.12 3.17 -4.85
CA TRP A 116 -2.34 2.11 -5.46
C TRP A 116 -2.55 2.12 -6.98
N ASN A 117 -1.58 1.55 -7.70
CA ASN A 117 -1.67 1.41 -9.15
C ASN A 117 -2.67 0.31 -9.51
N ALA A 118 -3.61 0.61 -10.39
CA ALA A 118 -4.50 -0.36 -11.00
C ALA A 118 -4.68 0.00 -12.48
N THR A 119 -4.06 -0.76 -13.37
CA THR A 119 -4.14 -0.49 -14.83
C THR A 119 -5.44 -1.00 -15.46
N LYS A 120 -6.14 -1.90 -14.77
CA LYS A 120 -7.42 -2.49 -15.20
C LYS A 120 -8.37 -2.52 -14.01
N PRO A 121 -9.02 -1.40 -13.67
CA PRO A 121 -9.90 -1.35 -12.52
C PRO A 121 -11.08 -2.30 -12.72
N SER A 122 -11.47 -2.95 -11.63
CA SER A 122 -12.68 -3.76 -11.59
C SER A 122 -13.69 -3.14 -10.66
N ASN A 123 -14.91 -2.93 -11.18
CA ASN A 123 -16.08 -2.59 -10.38
C ASN A 123 -17.06 -3.76 -10.25
N ARG A 124 -16.65 -5.00 -10.54
CA ARG A 124 -17.55 -6.16 -10.60
C ARG A 124 -17.80 -6.77 -9.23
N MET A 125 -18.99 -7.32 -9.03
CA MET A 125 -19.23 -8.14 -7.84
C MET A 125 -18.61 -9.52 -8.01
N SER A 126 -17.63 -9.83 -7.17
CA SER A 126 -17.15 -11.18 -6.96
C SER A 126 -18.01 -11.90 -5.94
N SER A 127 -18.41 -13.11 -6.26
CA SER A 127 -19.14 -14.01 -5.38
C SER A 127 -18.30 -14.76 -4.35
N VAL A 128 -16.99 -14.50 -4.19
CA VAL A 128 -16.20 -15.22 -3.17
C VAL A 128 -16.67 -14.84 -1.75
N PHE A 129 -17.52 -13.81 -1.63
CA PHE A 129 -18.34 -13.57 -0.44
C PHE A 129 -19.84 -13.39 -0.74
N SER A 130 -20.37 -13.76 -1.91
CA SER A 130 -21.84 -13.82 -2.09
C SER A 130 -22.45 -15.11 -1.48
N LEU A 131 -21.78 -15.66 -0.48
CA LEU A 131 -22.13 -16.89 0.22
C LEU A 131 -23.42 -16.74 1.02
N GLY A 132 -23.84 -15.49 1.30
CA GLY A 132 -25.15 -15.16 1.87
C GLY A 132 -26.31 -15.07 0.88
N GLY A 133 -26.19 -15.55 -0.37
CA GLY A 133 -27.34 -15.64 -1.29
C GLY A 133 -27.88 -14.29 -1.79
N GLY A 134 -27.02 -13.27 -1.88
CA GLY A 134 -27.37 -12.01 -2.53
C GLY A 134 -27.78 -12.21 -4.00
N PRO A 135 -28.76 -11.45 -4.53
CA PRO A 135 -29.32 -11.66 -5.87
C PRO A 135 -28.39 -11.26 -7.03
N PHE A 136 -27.19 -10.75 -6.74
CA PHE A 136 -26.26 -10.20 -7.73
C PHE A 136 -24.83 -10.71 -7.50
N GLY A 137 -24.10 -10.99 -8.59
CA GLY A 137 -22.72 -11.46 -8.55
C GLY A 137 -22.38 -12.50 -9.61
N PHE A 138 -21.10 -12.56 -9.99
CA PHE A 138 -20.55 -13.62 -10.85
C PHE A 138 -20.12 -14.77 -9.94
N PRO A 139 -20.76 -15.96 -9.95
CA PRO A 139 -20.26 -17.10 -9.19
C PRO A 139 -18.80 -17.39 -9.56
N PRO A 140 -17.92 -17.73 -8.60
CA PRO A 140 -16.56 -18.05 -8.93
C PRO A 140 -16.61 -19.37 -9.69
N LEU A 141 -15.93 -19.42 -10.82
CA LEU A 141 -15.76 -20.70 -11.49
C LEU A 141 -14.57 -21.42 -10.85
N TRP A 142 -14.79 -22.67 -10.47
CA TRP A 142 -13.76 -23.55 -9.96
C TRP A 142 -13.41 -24.58 -11.01
N TYR A 143 -12.13 -24.86 -11.14
CA TYR A 143 -11.69 -25.97 -11.95
C TYR A 143 -11.77 -27.27 -11.16
N ASN A 144 -12.72 -28.14 -11.51
CA ASN A 144 -12.81 -29.48 -10.94
C ASN A 144 -11.88 -30.40 -11.73
N ALA A 145 -10.74 -30.75 -11.11
CA ALA A 145 -9.74 -31.61 -11.74
C ALA A 145 -10.23 -33.05 -11.98
N THR A 146 -11.18 -33.54 -11.17
CA THR A 146 -11.76 -34.88 -11.33
C THR A 146 -12.68 -34.95 -12.55
N SER A 147 -13.47 -33.91 -12.80
CA SER A 147 -14.38 -33.85 -13.95
C SER A 147 -13.82 -33.09 -15.16
N ASN A 148 -12.62 -32.51 -15.06
CA ASN A 148 -11.98 -31.67 -16.08
C ASN A 148 -12.92 -30.55 -16.59
N SER A 149 -13.65 -29.91 -15.68
CA SER A 149 -14.68 -28.93 -16.02
C SER A 149 -14.71 -27.75 -15.06
N TYR A 150 -15.16 -26.60 -15.54
CA TYR A 150 -15.46 -25.46 -14.69
C TYR A 150 -16.85 -25.60 -14.08
N VAL A 151 -16.93 -25.49 -12.75
CA VAL A 151 -18.19 -25.56 -11.99
C VAL A 151 -18.36 -24.30 -11.16
N VAL A 152 -19.60 -23.96 -10.84
CA VAL A 152 -19.89 -22.90 -9.87
C VAL A 152 -19.43 -23.36 -8.48
N ALA A 153 -18.72 -22.49 -7.78
CA ALA A 153 -18.37 -22.66 -6.36
C ALA A 153 -19.59 -23.03 -5.49
N PRO A 154 -19.58 -24.16 -4.77
CA PRO A 154 -20.47 -24.38 -3.63
C PRO A 154 -20.23 -23.37 -2.49
N PRO A 155 -21.20 -23.25 -1.55
CA PRO A 155 -21.09 -22.36 -0.41
C PRO A 155 -19.88 -22.63 0.52
N ARG A 156 -19.43 -21.63 1.30
CA ARG A 156 -18.23 -21.65 2.16
C ARG A 156 -18.05 -22.92 2.98
N ALA A 157 -19.14 -23.43 3.56
CA ALA A 157 -19.13 -24.62 4.42
C ALA A 157 -18.62 -25.90 3.71
N VAL A 158 -18.51 -25.88 2.37
CA VAL A 158 -18.03 -26.98 1.53
C VAL A 158 -16.68 -26.66 0.88
N GLU A 159 -16.24 -25.39 0.92
CA GLU A 159 -15.09 -24.84 0.19
C GLU A 159 -13.74 -25.23 0.82
N GLU A 160 -13.65 -25.18 2.16
CA GLU A 160 -12.40 -25.37 2.93
C GLU A 160 -11.76 -26.76 2.77
N ASN A 161 -12.52 -27.75 2.28
CA ASN A 161 -12.04 -29.14 2.12
C ASN A 161 -11.84 -29.59 0.66
N ILE A 162 -12.14 -28.76 -0.34
CA ILE A 162 -12.26 -29.21 -1.74
C ILE A 162 -11.46 -28.34 -2.74
N VAL A 163 -11.19 -27.07 -2.43
CA VAL A 163 -10.72 -26.12 -3.45
C VAL A 163 -9.19 -26.05 -3.58
N LYS A 164 -8.69 -26.09 -4.82
CA LYS A 164 -7.26 -25.93 -5.14
C LYS A 164 -6.96 -24.82 -6.16
N GLN A 165 -7.91 -24.36 -6.99
CA GLN A 165 -7.67 -23.40 -8.08
C GLN A 165 -8.94 -22.60 -8.47
N TYR A 166 -8.84 -21.27 -8.52
CA TYR A 166 -9.88 -20.37 -9.05
C TYR A 166 -9.69 -20.12 -10.55
N TYR A 167 -10.78 -20.03 -11.30
CA TYR A 167 -10.75 -19.62 -12.70
C TYR A 167 -11.02 -18.13 -12.85
N VAL A 168 -10.10 -17.42 -13.51
CA VAL A 168 -10.18 -15.99 -13.76
C VAL A 168 -9.91 -15.72 -15.23
N ASN A 169 -10.71 -14.85 -15.86
CA ASN A 169 -10.48 -14.31 -17.20
C ASN A 169 -11.15 -12.93 -17.36
N SER A 170 -11.18 -12.37 -18.58
CA SER A 170 -11.83 -11.07 -18.87
C SER A 170 -13.36 -11.03 -18.64
N THR A 171 -13.98 -12.17 -18.33
CA THR A 171 -15.40 -12.36 -18.06
C THR A 171 -15.68 -12.81 -16.63
N TYR A 172 -14.78 -13.55 -15.99
CA TYR A 172 -14.89 -14.05 -14.62
C TYR A 172 -13.75 -13.45 -13.81
N TYR A 173 -14.03 -12.40 -13.06
CA TYR A 173 -13.06 -11.70 -12.23
C TYR A 173 -13.76 -11.00 -11.06
N SER A 174 -12.98 -10.54 -10.09
CA SER A 174 -13.47 -10.04 -8.79
C SER A 174 -13.52 -8.51 -8.73
N GLN A 175 -14.10 -7.91 -7.67
CA GLN A 175 -13.99 -6.47 -7.39
C GLN A 175 -12.57 -6.07 -6.98
N ASP A 176 -12.19 -4.82 -7.26
CA ASP A 176 -11.05 -4.20 -6.57
C ASP A 176 -11.43 -3.83 -5.13
N ARG A 177 -10.49 -3.97 -4.22
CA ARG A 177 -10.69 -3.72 -2.77
C ARG A 177 -9.43 -3.17 -2.12
N VAL A 178 -9.62 -2.49 -1.00
CA VAL A 178 -8.54 -2.11 -0.08
C VAL A 178 -9.03 -2.26 1.35
N ALA A 179 -8.17 -2.76 2.23
CA ALA A 179 -8.48 -2.89 3.64
C ALA A 179 -7.36 -2.36 4.53
N MET A 180 -7.77 -1.84 5.69
CA MET A 180 -6.89 -1.43 6.79
C MET A 180 -7.29 -2.18 8.06
N MET A 181 -6.36 -2.93 8.64
CA MET A 181 -6.53 -3.66 9.89
C MET A 181 -5.90 -2.86 11.03
N TRP A 182 -6.56 -2.84 12.17
CA TRP A 182 -6.14 -2.24 13.43
C TRP A 182 -6.02 -3.34 14.47
N TYR A 183 -4.81 -3.56 14.99
CA TYR A 183 -4.61 -4.53 16.06
C TYR A 183 -5.22 -4.03 17.37
N LEU A 184 -6.02 -4.88 18.03
CA LEU A 184 -6.73 -4.57 19.28
C LEU A 184 -6.04 -5.17 20.51
N GLY A 185 -4.93 -5.89 20.33
CA GLY A 185 -4.21 -6.58 21.40
C GLY A 185 -4.72 -8.01 21.63
N GLY A 186 -4.45 -8.54 22.83
CA GLY A 186 -4.85 -9.88 23.24
C GLY A 186 -3.77 -10.96 23.11
N GLN A 187 -2.60 -10.62 22.58
CA GLN A 187 -1.36 -11.37 22.77
C GLN A 187 -0.18 -10.43 23.06
N THR A 188 0.92 -10.97 23.60
CA THR A 188 2.13 -10.17 23.87
C THR A 188 2.86 -9.90 22.57
N GLY A 189 3.08 -8.62 22.26
CA GLY A 189 3.65 -8.20 20.99
C GLY A 189 2.61 -8.13 19.87
N THR A 190 3.09 -7.79 18.68
CA THR A 190 2.28 -7.65 17.47
C THR A 190 2.42 -8.91 16.63
N PRO A 191 1.32 -9.59 16.28
CA PRO A 191 1.36 -10.78 15.42
C PRO A 191 2.02 -10.53 14.06
N ASP A 192 2.72 -11.52 13.50
CA ASP A 192 3.27 -11.44 12.13
C ASP A 192 2.25 -11.91 11.06
N ASP A 193 1.18 -12.58 11.48
CA ASP A 193 0.13 -13.17 10.66
C ASP A 193 -1.03 -12.19 10.44
N CYS A 194 -0.74 -11.09 9.76
CA CYS A 194 -1.74 -10.08 9.44
C CYS A 194 -2.47 -10.40 8.12
N MET A 195 -3.78 -10.20 8.12
CA MET A 195 -4.63 -10.22 6.92
C MET A 195 -4.64 -11.53 6.10
N VAL A 196 -4.11 -12.66 6.57
CA VAL A 196 -4.12 -13.93 5.82
C VAL A 196 -5.48 -14.62 5.94
N VAL A 197 -6.28 -14.58 4.88
CA VAL A 197 -7.57 -15.30 4.81
C VAL A 197 -7.34 -16.60 4.04
N GLY A 198 -7.44 -17.77 4.68
CA GLY A 198 -7.26 -19.06 4.01
C GLY A 198 -6.72 -20.22 4.86
N GLU A 199 -6.26 -19.96 6.08
CA GLU A 199 -6.04 -20.99 7.09
C GLU A 199 -7.41 -21.44 7.68
N PRO A 200 -7.51 -22.55 8.45
CA PRO A 200 -8.80 -23.09 8.93
C PRO A 200 -9.73 -22.06 9.62
N ASN A 201 -9.18 -20.92 10.01
CA ASN A 201 -9.82 -19.86 10.77
C ASN A 201 -10.11 -18.59 9.91
N GLY A 202 -10.02 -18.66 8.57
CA GLY A 202 -10.69 -17.71 7.67
C GLY A 202 -10.31 -16.23 7.76
N GLY A 203 -9.07 -15.88 8.13
CA GLY A 203 -8.66 -14.48 8.37
C GLY A 203 -8.24 -14.18 9.80
N ALA A 204 -8.41 -15.16 10.69
CA ALA A 204 -7.93 -15.13 12.07
C ALA A 204 -6.44 -14.85 12.20
N LEU A 205 -6.11 -14.14 13.27
CA LEU A 205 -4.75 -14.06 13.79
C LEU A 205 -4.44 -15.42 14.46
N GLN A 206 -3.87 -16.35 13.70
CA GLN A 206 -3.28 -17.62 14.16
C GLN A 206 -2.44 -17.50 15.44
N ALA A 207 -1.64 -16.44 15.57
CA ALA A 207 -0.82 -16.22 16.77
C ALA A 207 -1.64 -15.78 18.00
N GLY A 208 -2.91 -15.42 17.81
CA GLY A 208 -3.83 -14.97 18.85
C GLY A 208 -4.16 -13.48 18.79
N GLY A 209 -4.85 -12.99 19.81
CA GLY A 209 -5.30 -11.60 19.87
C GLY A 209 -6.52 -11.30 19.00
N ALA A 210 -6.75 -10.03 18.73
CA ALA A 210 -7.90 -9.53 17.98
C ALA A 210 -7.54 -8.32 17.11
N ALA A 211 -8.31 -8.11 16.05
CA ALA A 211 -8.17 -6.94 15.18
C ALA A 211 -9.52 -6.47 14.62
N ASN A 212 -9.61 -5.17 14.37
CA ASN A 212 -10.70 -4.54 13.62
C ASN A 212 -10.23 -4.26 12.18
N ILE A 213 -11.03 -4.56 11.17
CA ILE A 213 -10.67 -4.34 9.76
C ILE A 213 -11.71 -3.44 9.11
N TRP A 214 -11.23 -2.42 8.40
CA TRP A 214 -12.02 -1.55 7.54
C TRP A 214 -11.79 -2.01 6.10
N ASP A 215 -12.81 -2.59 5.47
CA ASP A 215 -12.71 -3.20 4.16
C ASP A 215 -13.60 -2.48 3.14
N PHE A 216 -12.97 -1.67 2.29
CA PHE A 216 -13.63 -0.99 1.20
C PHE A 216 -13.65 -1.89 -0.05
N MET A 217 -14.82 -2.00 -0.67
CA MET A 217 -15.01 -2.78 -1.88
C MET A 217 -15.67 -1.96 -2.97
N THR A 218 -15.04 -1.94 -4.14
CA THR A 218 -15.74 -1.52 -5.36
C THR A 218 -16.90 -2.51 -5.60
N GLY A 219 -18.05 -1.99 -6.03
CA GLY A 219 -19.27 -2.80 -6.13
C GLY A 219 -20.20 -2.62 -4.93
N ALA A 220 -19.83 -3.19 -3.77
CA ALA A 220 -20.78 -3.31 -2.66
C ALA A 220 -20.89 -2.07 -1.75
N THR A 221 -19.77 -1.40 -1.50
CA THR A 221 -19.72 -0.36 -0.45
C THR A 221 -19.45 1.04 -0.99
N TRP A 222 -19.46 1.21 -2.31
CA TRP A 222 -19.20 2.49 -2.98
C TRP A 222 -20.43 2.98 -3.73
N ASN A 223 -20.94 4.16 -3.37
CA ASN A 223 -22.06 4.79 -4.05
C ASN A 223 -21.54 5.71 -5.17
N THR A 224 -21.70 5.27 -6.41
CA THR A 224 -21.23 6.02 -7.58
C THR A 224 -22.09 5.75 -8.82
N THR A 225 -21.92 6.58 -9.84
CA THR A 225 -22.56 6.39 -11.15
C THR A 225 -21.75 5.49 -12.09
N THR A 226 -20.56 5.04 -11.68
CA THR A 226 -19.71 4.15 -12.46
C THR A 226 -20.49 2.93 -12.97
N PRO A 227 -20.38 2.58 -14.26
CA PRO A 227 -21.07 1.41 -14.81
C PRO A 227 -20.65 0.12 -14.11
N PHE A 228 -21.65 -0.62 -13.67
CA PHE A 228 -21.56 -1.89 -12.96
C PHE A 228 -22.32 -2.96 -13.74
N LEU A 229 -21.73 -4.14 -13.89
CA LEU A 229 -22.39 -5.28 -14.51
C LEU A 229 -22.87 -6.24 -13.40
N PRO A 230 -24.19 -6.35 -13.13
CA PRO A 230 -24.67 -7.12 -11.97
C PRO A 230 -24.50 -8.64 -12.10
N ALA A 231 -24.63 -9.17 -13.32
CA ALA A 231 -24.42 -10.57 -13.64
C ALA A 231 -24.13 -10.75 -15.14
N ILE A 232 -23.68 -11.96 -15.52
CA ILE A 232 -23.50 -12.35 -16.93
C ILE A 232 -24.83 -12.22 -17.68
N GLY A 233 -24.79 -11.57 -18.84
CA GLY A 233 -25.96 -11.39 -19.70
C GLY A 233 -26.90 -10.25 -19.29
N MET A 234 -26.64 -9.58 -18.17
CA MET A 234 -27.35 -8.36 -17.80
C MET A 234 -26.73 -7.13 -18.51
N GLN A 235 -27.48 -6.04 -18.57
CA GLN A 235 -26.95 -4.76 -19.01
C GLN A 235 -26.23 -4.05 -17.87
N PRO A 236 -25.17 -3.28 -18.15
CA PRO A 236 -24.56 -2.42 -17.15
C PRO A 236 -25.57 -1.42 -16.58
N VAL A 237 -25.53 -1.21 -15.27
CA VAL A 237 -26.33 -0.23 -14.52
C VAL A 237 -25.40 0.65 -13.68
N PRO A 238 -25.79 1.87 -13.28
CA PRO A 238 -25.03 2.64 -12.31
C PRO A 238 -24.89 1.89 -10.99
N LEU A 239 -23.71 1.91 -10.38
CA LEU A 239 -23.46 1.19 -9.13
C LEU A 239 -24.36 1.67 -7.98
N SER A 240 -24.75 2.95 -7.98
CA SER A 240 -25.69 3.53 -7.04
C SER A 240 -27.02 2.79 -6.95
N LYS A 241 -27.49 2.16 -8.03
CA LYS A 241 -28.71 1.34 -7.99
C LYS A 241 -28.55 0.09 -7.12
N TYR A 242 -27.37 -0.53 -7.20
CA TYR A 242 -27.05 -1.69 -6.36
C TYR A 242 -26.84 -1.25 -4.92
N TYR A 243 -26.09 -0.17 -4.69
CA TYR A 243 -25.89 0.44 -3.39
C TYR A 243 -27.23 0.76 -2.70
N ASP A 244 -28.15 1.43 -3.39
CA ASP A 244 -29.49 1.75 -2.88
C ASP A 244 -30.30 0.50 -2.55
N TRP A 245 -30.28 -0.52 -3.42
CA TRP A 245 -30.99 -1.77 -3.20
C TRP A 245 -30.48 -2.49 -1.96
N TRP A 246 -29.15 -2.63 -1.85
CA TRP A 246 -28.49 -3.28 -0.72
C TRP A 246 -28.86 -2.58 0.59
N ASN A 247 -28.66 -1.27 0.68
CA ASN A 247 -28.81 -0.54 1.94
C ASN A 247 -30.26 -0.29 2.38
N ARG A 248 -31.24 -0.39 1.49
CA ARG A 248 -32.67 -0.19 1.84
C ARG A 248 -33.41 -1.50 2.11
N ASN A 249 -32.79 -2.64 1.84
CA ASN A 249 -33.44 -3.93 1.94
C ASN A 249 -33.25 -4.54 3.33
N VAL A 250 -33.90 -3.98 4.35
CA VAL A 250 -33.79 -4.42 5.75
C VAL A 250 -34.13 -5.90 5.95
N SER A 251 -35.04 -6.47 5.15
CA SER A 251 -35.33 -7.92 5.24
C SER A 251 -34.17 -8.79 4.73
N PHE A 252 -33.32 -8.23 3.88
CA PHE A 252 -32.11 -8.87 3.40
C PHE A 252 -30.90 -8.53 4.26
N THR A 253 -30.76 -7.27 4.71
CA THR A 253 -29.62 -6.75 5.49
C THR A 253 -29.79 -6.87 7.00
N GLY A 254 -30.95 -7.24 7.55
CA GLY A 254 -31.18 -7.39 8.99
C GLY A 254 -31.04 -6.10 9.82
N VAL A 255 -30.78 -4.97 9.14
CA VAL A 255 -30.30 -3.73 9.74
C VAL A 255 -31.11 -2.54 9.22
N ASP A 256 -31.58 -1.71 10.14
CA ASP A 256 -32.40 -0.52 9.89
C ASP A 256 -31.57 0.77 10.07
N TYR A 257 -30.47 0.88 9.31
CA TYR A 257 -29.65 2.10 9.24
C TYR A 257 -29.65 2.68 7.83
N THR A 258 -29.60 4.01 7.75
CA THR A 258 -29.44 4.71 6.47
C THR A 258 -27.96 4.76 6.11
N ALA A 259 -27.59 4.12 5.00
CA ALA A 259 -26.21 4.10 4.57
C ALA A 259 -25.71 5.48 4.08
N PRO A 260 -24.40 5.75 4.18
CA PRO A 260 -23.81 7.04 3.79
C PRO A 260 -24.03 7.40 2.31
N PRO A 261 -24.05 8.69 1.95
CA PRO A 261 -24.31 9.09 0.56
C PRO A 261 -23.17 8.74 -0.42
N THR A 262 -21.94 8.52 0.04
CA THR A 262 -20.77 8.23 -0.81
C THR A 262 -20.33 6.78 -0.77
N GLY A 263 -20.44 6.13 0.39
CA GLY A 263 -19.94 4.78 0.59
C GLY A 263 -19.43 4.57 2.01
N PHE A 264 -18.96 3.35 2.27
CA PHE A 264 -18.44 2.93 3.57
C PHE A 264 -17.39 1.83 3.40
N ALA A 265 -16.70 1.51 4.49
CA ALA A 265 -15.92 0.28 4.60
C ALA A 265 -16.68 -0.69 5.51
N LEU A 266 -16.73 -1.98 5.15
CA LEU A 266 -17.26 -3.00 6.04
C LEU A 266 -16.42 -3.03 7.31
N ASN A 267 -17.09 -3.03 8.46
CA ASN A 267 -16.45 -3.27 9.74
C ASN A 267 -16.40 -4.77 9.99
N LEU A 268 -15.18 -5.30 10.00
CA LEU A 268 -14.95 -6.69 10.36
C LEU A 268 -14.17 -6.77 11.67
N TYR A 269 -14.40 -7.86 12.38
CA TYR A 269 -13.67 -8.25 13.58
C TYR A 269 -13.04 -9.61 13.38
N THR A 270 -11.80 -9.77 13.80
CA THR A 270 -11.15 -11.07 13.79
C THR A 270 -10.42 -11.35 15.08
N ASN A 271 -10.31 -12.63 15.41
CA ASN A 271 -9.55 -13.14 16.54
C ASN A 271 -8.91 -14.47 16.17
N ALA A 272 -8.35 -15.19 17.14
CA ALA A 272 -7.75 -16.51 16.91
C ALA A 272 -8.67 -17.56 16.26
N THR A 273 -10.00 -17.37 16.34
CA THR A 273 -10.99 -18.38 15.97
C THR A 273 -11.58 -18.14 14.58
N ASN A 274 -11.93 -16.89 14.24
CA ASN A 274 -12.55 -16.59 12.94
C ASN A 274 -12.47 -15.10 12.56
N LEU A 275 -13.03 -14.80 11.40
CA LEU A 275 -13.38 -13.47 10.91
C LEU A 275 -14.90 -13.30 10.97
N TYR A 276 -15.35 -12.12 11.35
CA TYR A 276 -16.73 -11.79 11.70
C TYR A 276 -17.12 -10.42 11.13
N GLU A 277 -18.40 -10.24 10.84
CA GLU A 277 -19.01 -8.93 10.61
C GLU A 277 -19.31 -8.25 11.95
N VAL A 278 -19.37 -6.92 11.94
CA VAL A 278 -19.83 -6.14 13.09
C VAL A 278 -20.99 -5.24 12.66
N GLY A 279 -22.20 -5.55 13.16
CA GLY A 279 -23.37 -4.67 13.04
C GLY A 279 -24.19 -4.84 11.77
N LEU A 280 -23.80 -5.71 10.83
CA LEU A 280 -24.49 -5.92 9.54
C LEU A 280 -25.65 -6.93 9.59
N GLY A 281 -25.89 -7.60 10.72
CA GLY A 281 -27.12 -8.33 11.03
C GLY A 281 -27.45 -9.58 10.25
N THR A 282 -26.65 -9.95 9.26
CA THR A 282 -27.06 -10.95 8.27
C THR A 282 -26.10 -12.09 8.06
N GLY A 283 -24.85 -11.89 8.43
CA GLY A 283 -23.83 -12.86 8.14
C GLY A 283 -23.58 -13.04 6.64
N LEU A 284 -23.83 -12.00 5.82
CA LEU A 284 -23.78 -12.10 4.36
C LEU A 284 -22.39 -12.47 3.85
N PHE A 285 -21.36 -11.87 4.44
CA PHE A 285 -19.95 -12.10 4.20
C PHE A 285 -19.34 -12.98 5.31
N TYR A 286 -19.65 -12.70 6.59
CA TYR A 286 -19.19 -13.48 7.74
C TYR A 286 -20.19 -13.43 8.89
N THR A 287 -20.25 -14.47 9.73
CA THR A 287 -21.09 -14.46 10.95
C THR A 287 -20.97 -13.13 11.70
N ASP A 288 -22.10 -12.47 11.95
CA ASP A 288 -22.14 -11.22 12.68
C ASP A 288 -22.00 -11.47 14.19
N VAL A 289 -21.16 -10.66 14.85
CA VAL A 289 -20.95 -10.77 16.31
C VAL A 289 -21.77 -9.77 17.11
N ASP A 290 -22.36 -8.77 16.45
CA ASP A 290 -23.04 -7.68 17.17
C ASP A 290 -24.13 -6.97 16.37
N THR A 291 -25.14 -7.72 15.95
CA THR A 291 -26.27 -7.20 15.18
C THR A 291 -27.00 -6.06 15.92
N ASN A 292 -27.15 -4.91 15.26
CA ASN A 292 -27.95 -3.75 15.70
C ASN A 292 -27.51 -3.03 17.00
N HIS A 293 -26.38 -3.37 17.61
CA HIS A 293 -25.83 -2.57 18.73
C HIS A 293 -24.72 -1.62 18.30
N THR A 294 -24.07 -1.91 17.19
CA THR A 294 -23.03 -1.07 16.58
C THR A 294 -23.48 -0.63 15.19
N ASP A 295 -23.36 0.66 14.88
CA ASP A 295 -23.62 1.17 13.53
C ASP A 295 -22.60 0.58 12.54
N PRO A 296 -23.03 -0.20 11.53
CA PRO A 296 -22.10 -0.83 10.59
C PRO A 296 -21.39 0.18 9.66
N TYR A 297 -21.88 1.42 9.60
CA TYR A 297 -21.38 2.47 8.70
C TYR A 297 -20.47 3.50 9.40
N VAL A 298 -19.96 3.20 10.59
CA VAL A 298 -19.05 4.08 11.35
C VAL A 298 -17.79 4.49 10.60
N VAL A 299 -17.37 3.71 9.59
CA VAL A 299 -16.30 4.06 8.66
C VAL A 299 -16.92 4.41 7.31
N GLN A 300 -17.03 5.71 7.03
CA GLN A 300 -17.51 6.16 5.73
C GLN A 300 -16.35 6.18 4.73
N ALA A 301 -16.68 6.06 3.45
CA ALA A 301 -15.68 5.99 2.41
C ALA A 301 -16.09 6.76 1.15
N GLY A 302 -15.06 7.19 0.43
CA GLY A 302 -15.13 7.74 -0.91
C GLY A 302 -14.02 7.15 -1.77
N ALA A 303 -14.26 7.02 -3.08
CA ALA A 303 -13.23 6.55 -3.99
C ALA A 303 -13.30 7.25 -5.34
N THR A 304 -12.16 7.36 -6.00
CA THR A 304 -12.04 7.75 -7.42
C THR A 304 -11.04 6.84 -8.12
N MET A 305 -11.29 6.60 -9.41
CA MET A 305 -10.34 5.93 -10.28
C MET A 305 -9.73 6.96 -11.22
N GLY A 306 -8.44 7.21 -11.06
CA GLY A 306 -7.64 8.00 -12.00
C GLY A 306 -7.33 7.21 -13.28
N GLN A 307 -6.36 7.70 -14.06
CA GLN A 307 -5.97 7.02 -15.30
C GLN A 307 -5.40 5.61 -15.07
N SER A 308 -4.68 5.41 -13.96
CA SER A 308 -4.01 4.13 -13.65
C SER A 308 -3.86 3.89 -12.15
N SER A 309 -4.66 4.56 -11.32
CA SER A 309 -4.59 4.42 -9.86
C SER A 309 -5.94 4.64 -9.22
N TRP A 310 -6.23 3.84 -8.20
CA TRP A 310 -7.30 4.12 -7.27
C TRP A 310 -6.85 5.15 -6.24
N THR A 311 -7.77 5.99 -5.81
CA THR A 311 -7.66 6.82 -4.61
C THR A 311 -8.88 6.53 -3.76
N VAL A 312 -8.67 6.07 -2.53
CA VAL A 312 -9.73 5.78 -1.56
C VAL A 312 -9.48 6.61 -0.31
N GLU A 313 -10.52 7.26 0.19
CA GLU A 313 -10.49 7.98 1.45
C GLU A 313 -11.48 7.35 2.42
N LEU A 314 -10.98 6.99 3.60
CA LEU A 314 -11.75 6.46 4.72
C LEU A 314 -11.82 7.51 5.81
N ILE A 315 -13.00 7.73 6.36
CA ILE A 315 -13.22 8.63 7.50
C ILE A 315 -13.92 7.88 8.62
N ARG A 316 -13.46 8.13 9.85
CA ARG A 316 -14.11 7.63 11.04
C ARG A 316 -13.90 8.58 12.22
N GLN A 317 -14.94 8.81 13.00
CA GLN A 317 -14.85 9.60 14.23
C GLN A 317 -13.85 8.97 15.21
N ILE A 318 -13.01 9.80 15.85
CA ILE A 318 -12.13 9.36 16.93
C ILE A 318 -12.95 8.94 18.17
N GLY A 319 -12.31 8.24 19.10
CA GLY A 319 -12.90 7.68 20.31
C GLY A 319 -13.31 6.22 20.11
N GLU A 320 -14.19 5.73 20.99
CA GLU A 320 -14.83 4.42 20.88
C GLU A 320 -16.21 4.60 20.22
N PRO A 321 -16.55 3.86 19.15
CA PRO A 321 -17.91 3.91 18.61
C PRO A 321 -18.90 3.41 19.66
N GLN A 322 -20.11 3.96 19.67
CA GLN A 322 -21.18 3.44 20.51
C GLN A 322 -21.44 1.96 20.19
N GLY A 323 -21.41 1.10 21.21
CA GLY A 323 -21.55 -0.35 21.06
C GLY A 323 -20.30 -1.06 20.51
N GLY A 324 -19.29 -0.32 20.06
CA GLY A 324 -18.19 -0.88 19.28
C GLY A 324 -17.22 -1.77 20.05
N ALA A 325 -17.16 -1.69 21.39
CA ALA A 325 -16.29 -2.55 22.18
C ALA A 325 -16.86 -3.99 22.32
N PRO A 326 -16.02 -5.04 22.21
CA PRO A 326 -14.57 -5.03 22.02
C PRO A 326 -14.12 -5.12 20.55
N TYR A 327 -15.03 -4.93 19.59
CA TYR A 327 -14.84 -5.30 18.19
C TYR A 327 -14.18 -4.22 17.33
N LEU A 328 -14.32 -2.96 17.70
CA LEU A 328 -13.84 -1.79 16.97
C LEU A 328 -12.73 -1.06 17.72
N VAL A 329 -11.80 -0.48 16.96
CA VAL A 329 -10.67 0.25 17.55
C VAL A 329 -11.13 1.52 18.29
N ASN A 330 -10.56 1.81 19.47
CA ASN A 330 -10.73 3.09 20.17
C ASN A 330 -9.58 4.04 19.79
N ILE A 331 -9.86 4.99 18.88
CA ILE A 331 -8.83 5.89 18.32
C ILE A 331 -8.70 7.12 19.21
N GLN A 332 -7.50 7.42 19.69
CA GLN A 332 -7.23 8.54 20.59
C GLN A 332 -6.01 9.30 20.10
N SER A 333 -6.09 10.63 20.17
CA SER A 333 -4.94 11.51 19.90
C SER A 333 -3.82 11.24 20.92
N GLY A 334 -2.58 11.22 20.45
CA GLY A 334 -1.40 10.96 21.26
C GLY A 334 -1.08 9.48 21.46
N ASN A 335 -1.89 8.57 20.93
CA ASN A 335 -1.65 7.13 21.00
C ASN A 335 -1.01 6.58 19.72
N THR A 336 -0.37 5.42 19.89
CA THR A 336 0.22 4.64 18.81
C THR A 336 -0.56 3.34 18.62
N TYR A 337 -0.73 2.93 17.37
CA TYR A 337 -1.47 1.76 16.95
C TYR A 337 -0.63 0.92 15.99
N ASP A 338 -0.89 -0.37 15.94
CA ASP A 338 -0.36 -1.24 14.89
C ASP A 338 -1.43 -1.45 13.83
N VAL A 339 -1.08 -1.14 12.59
CA VAL A 339 -1.99 -1.22 11.44
C VAL A 339 -1.39 -2.01 10.29
N ALA A 340 -2.20 -2.77 9.56
CA ALA A 340 -1.76 -3.52 8.38
C ALA A 340 -2.72 -3.26 7.20
N PHE A 341 -2.24 -3.48 5.98
CA PHE A 341 -2.96 -3.16 4.76
C PHE A 341 -3.10 -4.37 3.85
N ALA A 342 -4.21 -4.42 3.13
CA ALA A 342 -4.42 -5.39 2.06
C ALA A 342 -5.03 -4.72 0.83
N VAL A 343 -4.61 -5.15 -0.36
CA VAL A 343 -5.14 -4.68 -1.64
C VAL A 343 -5.49 -5.87 -2.51
N TRP A 344 -6.59 -5.74 -3.24
CA TRP A 344 -7.05 -6.69 -4.25
C TRP A 344 -7.23 -5.99 -5.59
N GLN A 345 -6.54 -6.47 -6.62
CA GLN A 345 -6.84 -6.19 -8.03
C GLN A 345 -7.70 -7.31 -8.59
N GLY A 346 -9.01 -7.10 -8.54
CA GLY A 346 -9.98 -8.12 -8.87
C GLY A 346 -9.90 -8.59 -10.32
N TYR A 347 -9.56 -7.69 -11.25
CA TYR A 347 -9.35 -8.04 -12.66
C TYR A 347 -8.19 -9.02 -12.89
N THR A 348 -7.16 -9.00 -12.03
CA THR A 348 -6.00 -9.91 -12.14
C THR A 348 -6.25 -11.25 -11.47
N GLY A 349 -7.39 -11.42 -10.80
CA GLY A 349 -7.77 -12.65 -10.13
C GLY A 349 -7.60 -12.65 -8.61
N GLU A 350 -7.19 -11.52 -8.03
CA GLU A 350 -7.18 -11.35 -6.58
C GLU A 350 -8.63 -11.33 -6.06
N ASN A 351 -8.87 -12.00 -4.94
CA ASN A 351 -10.18 -12.14 -4.31
C ASN A 351 -10.02 -12.29 -2.79
N ALA A 352 -11.13 -12.49 -2.05
CA ALA A 352 -11.17 -12.87 -0.63
C ALA A 352 -9.88 -13.46 -0.04
N PHE A 353 -9.38 -14.52 -0.67
CA PHE A 353 -8.29 -15.38 -0.21
C PHE A 353 -6.95 -15.10 -0.88
N ILE A 354 -6.94 -14.42 -2.03
CA ILE A 354 -5.74 -14.19 -2.86
C ILE A 354 -5.52 -12.69 -3.01
N LYS A 355 -4.45 -12.14 -2.46
CA LYS A 355 -4.26 -10.69 -2.33
C LYS A 355 -2.83 -10.28 -2.02
N SER A 356 -2.63 -8.96 -2.05
CA SER A 356 -1.41 -8.29 -1.63
C SER A 356 -1.57 -7.79 -0.18
N ILE A 357 -0.64 -8.10 0.73
CA ILE A 357 -0.70 -7.73 2.17
C ILE A 357 0.62 -7.11 2.66
N SER A 358 0.54 -6.20 3.64
CA SER A 358 1.70 -5.67 4.37
C SER A 358 1.93 -6.43 5.67
N THR A 359 3.12 -6.33 6.26
CA THR A 359 3.33 -6.53 7.70
C THR A 359 2.67 -5.41 8.52
N PHE A 360 2.59 -5.53 9.85
CA PHE A 360 2.14 -4.43 10.70
C PHE A 360 3.10 -3.24 10.65
N GLN A 361 2.49 -2.06 10.58
CA GLN A 361 3.10 -0.75 10.52
C GLN A 361 2.68 0.04 11.76
N THR A 362 3.56 0.90 12.25
CA THR A 362 3.23 1.76 13.38
C THR A 362 2.49 2.99 12.89
N LEU A 363 1.33 3.30 13.47
CA LEU A 363 0.57 4.52 13.23
C LEU A 363 0.48 5.36 14.51
N TYR A 364 1.02 6.58 14.47
CA TYR A 364 0.91 7.54 15.56
C TYR A 364 -0.14 8.62 15.26
N ILE A 365 -1.10 8.84 16.17
CA ILE A 365 -2.09 9.91 16.05
C ILE A 365 -1.51 11.20 16.68
N SER A 366 -0.87 12.04 15.86
CA SER A 366 -0.07 13.17 16.33
C SER A 366 -0.90 14.41 16.63
N ASN A 367 -0.61 15.11 17.73
CA ASN A 367 -1.20 16.44 17.96
C ASN A 367 -0.55 17.57 17.14
N GLU A 368 0.51 17.26 16.40
CA GLU A 368 1.27 18.22 15.60
C GLU A 368 0.64 18.45 14.22
N ALA A 369 0.81 19.67 13.72
CA ALA A 369 0.51 20.01 12.34
C ALA A 369 1.43 19.25 11.36
N PRO A 370 0.99 19.01 10.10
CA PRO A 370 1.86 18.41 9.09
C PRO A 370 3.09 19.27 8.82
N PRO A 371 4.23 18.65 8.45
CA PRO A 371 5.43 19.39 8.10
C PRO A 371 5.17 20.28 6.87
N SER A 372 5.82 21.43 6.82
CA SER A 372 5.89 22.22 5.58
C SER A 372 6.70 21.44 4.55
N LEU A 373 6.04 20.79 3.60
CA LEU A 373 6.72 20.14 2.48
C LEU A 373 7.39 21.21 1.62
N ILE A 374 8.72 21.14 1.48
CA ILE A 374 9.45 21.92 0.49
C ILE A 374 9.11 21.30 -0.87
N VAL A 375 8.37 22.04 -1.71
CA VAL A 375 8.06 21.64 -3.08
C VAL A 375 9.36 21.64 -3.90
N PRO A 376 9.75 20.52 -4.53
CA PRO A 376 10.90 20.50 -5.43
C PRO A 376 10.66 21.47 -6.60
N GLY A 377 11.39 22.58 -6.63
CA GLY A 377 11.18 23.68 -7.58
C GLY A 377 11.46 25.05 -6.97
N GLU A 378 11.36 25.15 -5.64
CA GLU A 378 11.95 26.24 -4.86
C GLU A 378 13.31 25.74 -4.34
N GLY A 379 14.40 26.36 -4.81
CA GLY A 379 15.82 26.12 -4.49
C GLY A 379 16.21 25.01 -3.51
N LEU A 380 17.17 24.17 -3.93
CA LEU A 380 18.00 23.33 -3.06
C LEU A 380 18.58 24.13 -1.89
N VAL A 381 17.87 24.18 -0.75
CA VAL A 381 18.40 24.69 0.52
C VAL A 381 17.97 23.75 1.65
N GLY A 382 18.34 22.48 1.51
CA GLY A 382 18.41 21.53 2.63
C GLY A 382 19.86 21.04 2.79
N PRO A 383 20.32 20.69 4.01
CA PRO A 383 21.62 20.06 4.17
C PRO A 383 21.63 18.73 3.41
N LEU A 384 22.62 18.54 2.54
CA LEU A 384 22.84 17.28 1.84
C LEU A 384 22.96 16.15 2.87
N THR A 385 22.37 14.98 2.58
CA THR A 385 22.67 13.79 3.38
C THR A 385 24.16 13.47 3.23
N ALA A 386 24.75 12.79 4.22
CA ALA A 386 26.18 12.45 4.18
C ALA A 386 26.57 11.69 2.90
N TYR A 387 25.67 10.85 2.38
CA TYR A 387 25.88 10.08 1.15
C TYR A 387 25.81 10.95 -0.10
N GLU A 388 24.81 11.83 -0.21
CA GLU A 388 24.69 12.77 -1.33
C GLU A 388 25.88 13.74 -1.36
N PHE A 389 26.32 14.22 -0.19
CA PHE A 389 27.50 15.06 -0.07
C PHE A 389 28.75 14.37 -0.60
N VAL A 390 29.00 13.12 -0.17
CA VAL A 390 30.18 12.34 -0.61
C VAL A 390 30.11 12.01 -2.11
N ALA A 391 28.93 11.68 -2.64
CA ALA A 391 28.74 11.40 -4.06
C ALA A 391 28.99 12.64 -4.93
N ILE A 392 28.43 13.78 -4.55
CA ILE A 392 28.61 15.07 -5.24
C ILE A 392 30.08 15.51 -5.17
N LEU A 393 30.70 15.42 -4.00
CA LEU A 393 32.11 15.78 -3.82
C LEU A 393 33.03 14.90 -4.67
N GLY A 394 32.79 13.59 -4.69
CA GLY A 394 33.53 12.63 -5.52
C GLY A 394 33.42 12.92 -7.02
N LEU A 395 32.21 13.28 -7.50
CA LEU A 395 31.97 13.66 -8.89
C LEU A 395 32.71 14.94 -9.28
N ILE A 396 32.67 15.97 -8.41
CA ILE A 396 33.36 17.24 -8.64
C ILE A 396 34.88 17.01 -8.73
N ILE A 397 35.44 16.23 -7.81
CA ILE A 397 36.87 15.90 -7.82
C ILE A 397 37.24 15.14 -9.10
N ALA A 398 36.43 14.17 -9.52
CA ALA A 398 36.67 13.43 -10.77
C ALA A 398 36.67 14.35 -11.99
N LEU A 399 35.74 15.31 -12.08
CA LEU A 399 35.66 16.29 -13.16
C LEU A 399 36.87 17.23 -13.19
N ILE A 400 37.27 17.77 -12.03
CA ILE A 400 38.45 18.64 -11.93
C ILE A 400 39.71 17.89 -12.39
N VAL A 401 39.84 16.63 -11.99
CA VAL A 401 40.98 15.80 -12.38
C VAL A 401 40.97 15.48 -13.87
N LEU A 402 39.82 15.18 -14.47
CA LEU A 402 39.69 14.98 -15.92
C LEU A 402 40.08 16.22 -16.72
N VAL A 403 39.66 17.41 -16.26
CA VAL A 403 40.04 18.69 -16.88
C VAL A 403 41.54 18.93 -16.76
N ALA A 404 42.14 18.68 -15.59
CA ALA A 404 43.58 18.82 -15.40
C ALA A 404 44.37 17.86 -16.32
N LEU A 405 43.93 16.60 -16.44
CA LEU A 405 44.52 15.63 -17.36
C LEU A 405 44.42 16.08 -18.82
N TYR A 406 43.27 16.61 -19.25
CA TYR A 406 43.11 17.15 -20.61
C TYR A 406 44.16 18.23 -20.92
N PHE A 407 44.39 19.17 -20.01
CA PHE A 407 45.39 20.23 -20.22
C PHE A 407 46.84 19.74 -20.15
N VAL A 408 47.13 18.73 -19.33
CA VAL A 408 48.46 18.12 -19.25
C VAL A 408 48.76 17.31 -20.51
N MET A 409 47.80 16.53 -21.02
CA MET A 409 47.95 15.74 -22.24
C MET A 409 48.02 16.61 -23.51
N ARG A 410 47.40 17.79 -23.51
CA ARG A 410 47.46 18.73 -24.65
C ARG A 410 48.79 19.51 -24.73
N ARG A 411 49.59 19.50 -23.67
CA ARG A 411 50.90 20.17 -23.59
C ARG A 411 52.10 19.21 -23.74
N ALA A 412 51.86 17.91 -23.72
CA ALA A 412 52.81 16.88 -24.14
C ALA A 412 52.71 16.66 -25.64
#